data_AF-A0AAV5UJQ2-F1
#
_entry.id   AF-A0AAV5UJQ2-F1
#
_cell.length_a   1.000
_cell.length_b   1.000
_cell.length_c   1.000
_cell.angle_alpha   90.00
_cell.angle_beta   90.00
_cell.angle_gamma   90.00
#
_symmetry.space_group_name_H-M   'P 1'
#
loop_
_entity.id
_entity.type
_entity.pdbx_description
1 polymer ?
#
loop_
_entity_poly.entity_id
_entity_poly.type
_entity_poly.pdbx_seq_one_letter_code
_entity_poly.pdbx_strand_id
1 'polypeptide(L)'
;CRTCWPWPVLRDYFSHQIVKTAELSPERNYLIGSHPHGILHIGGALTFSGKVSGFNDIFPGITQTIVTLQGQFQWPYRRETLMFIAVLDQQNLSICITFL
;
A
#
# COMPACT_ATOMS: atom_id res chain seq x y z
N CYS A 1 -8.51 -0.39 8.32
CA CYS A 1 -8.29 -1.76 8.85
C CYS A 1 -7.46 -2.56 7.86
N ARG A 2 -6.24 -2.98 8.22
CA ARG A 2 -5.29 -3.69 7.33
C ARG A 2 -5.63 -5.18 7.07
N THR A 3 -6.76 -5.65 7.58
CA THR A 3 -7.20 -7.07 7.58
C THR A 3 -8.70 -7.24 7.31
N CYS A 4 -9.42 -6.19 6.91
CA CYS A 4 -10.87 -6.33 6.67
C CYS A 4 -11.18 -7.27 5.49
N TRP A 5 -12.41 -7.80 5.52
CA TRP A 5 -12.95 -8.85 4.66
C TRP A 5 -12.65 -8.75 3.15
N PRO A 6 -12.62 -7.58 2.48
CA PRO A 6 -12.39 -7.58 1.03
C PRO A 6 -10.94 -7.88 0.64
N TRP A 7 -9.94 -7.74 1.52
CA TRP A 7 -8.54 -7.89 1.11
C TRP A 7 -8.14 -9.30 0.69
N PRO A 8 -8.48 -10.36 1.45
CA PRO A 8 -8.23 -11.73 1.00
C PRO A 8 -8.98 -12.08 -0.29
N VAL A 9 -10.25 -11.66 -0.39
CA VAL A 9 -11.10 -11.91 -1.56
C VAL A 9 -10.52 -11.27 -2.81
N LEU A 10 -10.09 -10.00 -2.73
CA LEU A 10 -9.48 -9.28 -3.85
C LEU A 10 -8.12 -9.88 -4.24
N ARG A 11 -7.30 -10.27 -3.26
CA ARG A 11 -6.03 -10.96 -3.53
C ARG A 11 -6.27 -12.24 -4.32
N ASP A 12 -7.20 -13.07 -3.88
CA ASP A 12 -7.48 -14.37 -4.50
C ASP A 12 -8.14 -14.20 -5.88
N TYR A 13 -9.07 -13.24 -6.01
CA TYR A 13 -9.71 -12.91 -7.29
C TYR A 13 -8.70 -12.47 -8.36
N PHE A 14 -7.75 -11.60 -7.99
CA PHE A 14 -6.71 -11.13 -8.91
C PHE A 14 -5.48 -12.04 -8.95
N SER A 15 -5.48 -13.16 -8.20
CA SER A 15 -4.30 -14.02 -8.02
C SER A 15 -3.04 -13.22 -7.72
N HIS A 16 -3.16 -12.20 -6.86
CA HIS A 16 -2.10 -11.23 -6.61
C HIS A 16 -0.94 -11.89 -5.86
N GLN A 17 0.27 -11.79 -6.43
CA GLN A 17 1.50 -12.31 -5.86
C GLN A 17 2.62 -11.27 -5.90
N ILE A 18 3.42 -11.23 -4.84
CA ILE A 18 4.59 -10.37 -4.73
C ILE A 18 5.82 -11.19 -5.12
N VAL A 19 6.48 -10.81 -6.20
CA VAL A 19 7.74 -11.44 -6.64
C VAL A 19 8.90 -10.58 -6.18
N LYS A 20 9.76 -11.15 -5.33
CA LYS A 20 10.99 -10.51 -4.88
C LYS A 20 12.03 -10.56 -5.99
N THR A 21 12.40 -9.39 -6.52
CA THR A 21 13.43 -9.26 -7.57
C THR A 21 14.80 -8.84 -7.02
N ALA A 22 14.84 -8.23 -5.84
CA ALA A 22 16.05 -7.77 -5.18
C ALA A 22 15.90 -7.84 -3.65
N GLU A 23 17.04 -7.88 -2.97
CA GLU A 23 17.11 -7.73 -1.52
C GLU A 23 16.97 -6.25 -1.13
N LEU A 24 16.07 -5.95 -0.20
CA LEU A 24 15.96 -4.62 0.43
C LEU A 24 16.44 -4.73 1.88
N SER A 25 17.39 -3.86 2.27
CA SER A 25 17.92 -3.82 3.63
C SER A 25 16.94 -3.07 4.55
N PRO A 26 16.59 -3.60 5.73
CA PRO A 26 15.70 -2.93 6.67
C PRO A 26 16.31 -1.67 7.31
N GLU A 27 17.60 -1.42 7.13
CA GLU A 27 18.32 -0.25 7.66
C GLU A 27 18.09 1.02 6.83
N ARG A 28 17.41 0.92 5.69
CA ARG A 28 17.23 2.02 4.73
C ARG A 28 15.75 2.31 4.48
N ASN A 29 15.48 3.58 4.16
CA ASN A 29 14.17 4.04 3.71
C ASN A 29 14.09 3.94 2.18
N TYR A 30 12.94 3.53 1.64
CA TYR A 30 12.75 3.26 0.22
C TYR A 30 11.52 3.97 -0.32
N LEU A 31 11.67 4.78 -1.37
CA LEU A 31 10.53 5.31 -2.12
C LEU A 31 10.09 4.28 -3.17
N ILE A 32 8.83 3.82 -3.12
CA ILE A 32 8.32 2.82 -4.06
C ILE A 32 7.27 3.46 -4.95
N GLY A 33 7.60 3.73 -6.21
CA GLY A 33 6.63 4.16 -7.21
C GLY A 33 5.90 2.96 -7.82
N SER A 34 4.59 3.06 -8.03
CA SER A 34 3.79 2.02 -8.70
C SER A 34 2.87 2.66 -9.74
N HIS A 35 3.06 2.27 -11.00
CA HIS A 35 2.32 2.75 -12.17
C HIS A 35 1.99 1.54 -13.06
N PRO A 36 0.82 1.48 -13.74
CA PRO A 36 -0.22 2.50 -13.87
C PRO A 36 -1.12 2.63 -12.64
N HIS A 37 -1.49 3.87 -12.30
CA HIS A 37 -2.47 4.13 -11.27
C HIS A 37 -3.88 4.21 -11.90
N GLY A 38 -4.79 3.33 -11.49
CA GLY A 38 -6.22 3.54 -11.75
C GLY A 38 -6.76 4.70 -10.91
N ILE A 39 -8.07 4.96 -11.01
CA ILE A 39 -8.77 5.94 -10.13
C ILE A 39 -8.57 5.57 -8.64
N LEU A 40 -8.47 4.27 -8.35
CA LEU A 40 -8.10 3.72 -7.06
C LEU A 40 -6.93 2.75 -7.29
N HIS A 41 -5.79 2.98 -6.63
CA HIS A 41 -4.61 2.12 -6.73
C HIS A 41 -4.78 0.85 -5.90
N ILE A 42 -5.73 0.00 -6.31
CA ILE A 42 -6.08 -1.24 -5.60
C ILE A 42 -4.91 -2.22 -5.61
N GLY A 43 -4.11 -2.25 -6.69
CA GLY A 43 -2.94 -3.12 -6.78
C GLY A 43 -1.89 -2.82 -5.71
N GLY A 44 -1.50 -1.55 -5.54
CA GLY A 44 -0.59 -1.18 -4.45
C GLY A 44 -1.22 -1.34 -3.08
N ALA A 45 -2.51 -1.04 -2.92
CA ALA A 45 -3.19 -1.34 -1.67
C ALA A 45 -3.14 -2.85 -1.33
N LEU A 46 -3.31 -3.74 -2.31
CA LEU A 46 -3.17 -5.18 -2.09
C LEU A 46 -1.75 -5.58 -1.70
N THR A 47 -0.72 -4.92 -2.23
CA THR A 47 0.69 -5.19 -1.91
C THR A 47 1.12 -4.62 -0.54
N PHE A 48 0.66 -3.42 -0.19
CA PHE A 48 1.20 -2.61 0.91
C PHE A 48 0.21 -2.36 2.08
N SER A 49 -1.10 -2.58 1.90
CA SER A 49 -2.11 -2.25 2.92
C SER A 49 -2.33 -3.34 3.98
N GLY A 50 -1.71 -4.51 3.89
CA GLY A 50 -2.15 -5.62 4.75
C GLY A 50 -1.15 -6.71 5.04
N LYS A 51 -1.39 -7.41 6.18
CA LYS A 51 -0.77 -8.70 6.49
C LYS A 51 -1.07 -9.77 5.43
N VAL A 52 -2.18 -9.62 4.72
CA VAL A 52 -2.70 -10.58 3.73
C VAL A 52 -1.83 -10.64 2.47
N SER A 53 -1.05 -9.60 2.19
CA SER A 53 -0.17 -9.53 1.01
C SER A 53 1.08 -10.41 1.13
N GLY A 54 1.47 -10.77 2.36
CA GLY A 54 2.71 -11.49 2.64
C GLY A 54 3.97 -10.63 2.51
N PHE A 55 3.88 -9.32 2.30
CA PHE A 55 5.08 -8.49 2.14
C PHE A 55 5.99 -8.50 3.37
N ASN A 56 5.41 -8.45 4.58
CA ASN A 56 6.20 -8.50 5.82
C ASN A 56 6.95 -9.84 5.97
N ASP A 57 6.45 -10.90 5.34
CA ASP A 57 7.11 -12.22 5.33
C ASP A 57 8.25 -12.24 4.30
N ILE A 58 8.11 -11.51 3.19
CA ILE A 58 9.13 -11.40 2.13
C ILE A 58 10.26 -10.42 2.51
N PHE A 59 9.91 -9.34 3.19
CA PHE A 59 10.82 -8.27 3.63
C PHE A 59 10.66 -8.01 5.13
N PRO A 60 11.22 -8.88 5.98
CA PRO A 60 11.13 -8.72 7.43
C PRO A 60 11.85 -7.45 7.88
N GLY A 61 11.23 -6.70 8.79
CA GLY A 61 11.78 -5.45 9.34
C GLY A 61 11.50 -4.20 8.52
N ILE A 62 10.93 -4.32 7.32
CA ILE A 62 10.52 -3.16 6.53
C ILE A 62 9.09 -2.77 6.91
N THR A 63 8.92 -1.55 7.45
CA THR A 63 7.59 -1.02 7.76
C THR A 63 6.99 -0.32 6.54
N GLN A 64 5.86 -0.84 6.06
CA GLN A 64 5.14 -0.27 4.93
C GLN A 64 4.13 0.79 5.38
N THR A 65 4.25 1.97 4.76
CA THR A 65 3.26 3.03 4.86
C THR A 65 2.81 3.41 3.46
N ILE A 66 1.49 3.48 3.26
CA ILE A 66 0.92 4.05 2.04
C ILE A 66 0.59 5.49 2.36
N VAL A 67 1.06 6.38 1.50
CA VAL A 67 0.79 7.81 1.60
C VAL A 67 0.22 8.30 0.28
N THR A 68 -0.66 9.29 0.34
CA THR A 68 -1.27 9.90 -0.85
C THR A 68 -1.27 11.41 -0.71
N LEU A 69 -1.58 12.12 -1.80
CA LEU A 69 -1.64 13.58 -1.79
C LEU A 69 -2.76 14.06 -0.87
N GLN A 70 -2.50 15.08 -0.04
CA GLN A 70 -3.48 15.65 0.90
C GLN A 70 -4.80 16.05 0.23
N GLY A 71 -4.75 16.51 -1.04
CA GLY A 71 -5.93 16.86 -1.84
C GLY A 71 -6.94 15.71 -2.02
N GLN A 72 -6.49 14.45 -1.93
CA GLN A 72 -7.37 13.28 -2.05
C GLN A 72 -8.29 13.10 -0.83
N PHE A 73 -7.92 13.65 0.34
CA PHE A 73 -8.74 13.63 1.56
C PHE A 73 -9.82 14.73 1.59
N GLN A 74 -9.77 15.69 0.67
CA GLN A 74 -10.75 16.79 0.59
C GLN A 74 -12.13 16.30 0.12
N TRP A 75 -12.17 15.23 -0.67
CA TRP A 75 -13.42 14.63 -1.14
C TRP A 75 -13.91 13.58 -0.14
N PRO A 76 -15.11 13.72 0.46
CA PRO A 76 -15.56 12.85 1.55
C PRO A 76 -15.63 11.37 1.16
N TYR A 77 -16.09 11.06 -0.06
CA TYR A 77 -16.11 9.68 -0.56
C TYR A 77 -14.70 9.09 -0.77
N ARG A 78 -13.77 9.88 -1.30
CA ARG A 78 -12.37 9.45 -1.48
C ARG A 78 -11.67 9.29 -0.14
N ARG A 79 -11.91 10.20 0.81
CA ARG A 79 -11.39 10.12 2.18
C ARG A 79 -11.73 8.80 2.85
N GLU A 80 -13.01 8.43 2.86
CA GLU A 80 -13.45 7.17 3.50
C GLU A 80 -12.85 5.95 2.80
N THR A 81 -12.76 5.98 1.46
CA THR A 81 -12.11 4.92 0.69
C THR A 81 -10.62 4.81 1.05
N LEU A 82 -9.91 5.93 1.17
CA LEU A 82 -8.48 5.97 1.51
C LEU A 82 -8.19 5.51 2.93
N MET A 83 -9.03 5.89 3.90
CA MET A 83 -8.92 5.40 5.28
C MET A 83 -9.24 3.90 5.38
N PHE A 84 -10.19 3.41 4.57
CA PHE A 84 -10.51 1.98 4.50
C PHE A 84 -9.29 1.16 4.05
N ILE A 85 -8.56 1.65 3.03
CA ILE A 85 -7.33 1.04 2.52
C ILE A 85 -6.07 1.36 3.34
N ALA A 86 -6.23 1.97 4.53
CA ALA A 86 -5.16 2.27 5.49
C ALA A 86 -4.05 3.20 4.94
N VAL A 87 -4.41 4.13 4.06
CA VAL A 87 -3.52 5.22 3.64
C VAL A 87 -3.46 6.28 4.75
N LEU A 88 -2.25 6.70 5.10
CA LEU A 88 -2.00 7.78 6.05
C LEU A 88 -1.64 9.08 5.31
N ASP A 89 -1.88 10.21 5.97
CA ASP A 89 -1.40 11.52 5.51
C ASP A 89 0.14 11.60 5.65
N GLN A 90 0.81 12.34 4.76
CA GLN A 90 2.28 12.41 4.73
C GLN A 90 2.83 13.18 5.93
N GLN A 91 3.31 12.49 6.96
CA GLN A 91 3.99 13.13 8.11
C GLN A 91 5.24 12.38 8.63
N ASN A 92 6.15 11.96 7.73
CA ASN A 92 7.49 11.36 8.02
C ASN A 92 7.55 9.81 8.05
N LEU A 93 7.44 9.12 6.91
CA LEU A 93 7.60 7.66 6.87
C LEU A 93 8.48 7.14 5.71
N SER A 94 9.16 6.04 6.00
CA SER A 94 10.24 5.37 5.26
C SER A 94 9.90 4.87 3.87
N ILE A 95 8.62 4.71 3.55
CA ILE A 95 8.15 4.33 2.22
C ILE A 95 7.04 5.28 1.81
N CYS A 96 7.27 6.02 0.74
CA CYS A 96 6.26 6.86 0.11
C CYS A 96 5.92 6.25 -1.24
N ILE A 97 4.64 5.87 -1.42
CA ILE A 97 4.10 5.47 -2.71
C ILE A 97 3.51 6.73 -3.31
N THR A 98 4.32 7.43 -4.10
CA THR A 98 3.87 8.63 -4.78
C THR A 98 2.90 8.24 -5.89
N PHE A 99 1.65 8.65 -5.74
CA PHE A 99 0.64 8.68 -6.79
C PHE A 99 0.99 9.85 -7.74
N LEU A 100 1.90 9.62 -8.69
CA LEU A 100 2.08 10.49 -9.86
C LEU A 100 1.55 9.78 -11.11
#